data_AF-A0A7K1SJG6-F1
#
_entry.id   AF-A0A7K1SJG6-F1
#
_cell.length_a   1.000
_cell.length_b   1.000
_cell.length_c   1.000
_cell.angle_alpha   90.00
_cell.angle_beta   90.00
_cell.angle_gamma   90.00
#
_symmetry.space_group_name_H-M   'P 1'
#
loop_
_entity.id
_entity.type
_entity.pdbx_description
1 polymer ?
#
loop_
_entity_poly.entity_id
_entity_poly.type
_entity_poly.pdbx_seq_one_letter_code
_entity_poly.pdbx_strand_id
1 'polypeptide(L)'
;MIKQAREKLRDYKNVTLIEGLLTDLDPARKYGAATLLLVLHFLDDQGAKLNLLKAISQRLAPGAPFVMLDITSDKVHIKQNLGILILI
;
A
#
# COMPACT_ATOMS: atom_id res chain seq x y z
N MET A 1 -7.46 9.06 -8.05
CA MET A 1 -7.64 8.71 -6.63
C MET A 1 -7.17 9.80 -5.68
N ILE A 2 -6.02 10.44 -5.91
CA ILE A 2 -5.48 11.47 -4.99
C ILE A 2 -6.41 12.68 -4.82
N LYS A 3 -7.10 13.13 -5.88
CA LYS A 3 -8.09 14.22 -5.80
C LYS A 3 -9.20 13.91 -4.79
N GLN A 4 -9.76 12.69 -4.85
CA GLN A 4 -10.78 12.25 -3.89
C GLN A 4 -10.21 12.15 -2.45
N ALA A 5 -8.97 11.69 -2.29
CA ALA A 5 -8.33 11.64 -0.97
C ALA A 5 -8.12 13.04 -0.37
N ARG A 6 -7.68 14.02 -1.18
CA ARG A 6 -7.51 15.41 -0.74
C ARG A 6 -8.83 16.02 -0.28
N GLU A 7 -9.91 15.76 -1.01
CA GLU A 7 -11.24 16.24 -0.63
C GLU A 7 -11.73 15.59 0.67
N LYS A 8 -11.63 14.26 0.78
CA LYS A 8 -12.08 13.51 1.98
C LYS A 8 -11.28 13.84 3.24
N LEU A 9 -9.99 14.13 3.09
CA LEU A 9 -9.07 14.33 4.21
C LEU A 9 -8.72 15.82 4.46
N ARG A 10 -9.43 16.74 3.79
CA ARG A 10 -9.13 18.19 3.82
C ARG A 10 -9.09 18.79 5.23
N ASP A 11 -9.89 18.27 6.15
CA ASP A 11 -10.04 18.80 7.51
C ASP A 11 -9.02 18.20 8.49
N TYR A 12 -8.23 17.20 8.07
CA TYR A 12 -7.22 16.53 8.90
C TYR A 12 -5.83 17.16 8.72
N LYS A 13 -5.46 18.03 9.67
CA LYS A 13 -4.20 18.79 9.62
C LYS A 13 -2.92 17.95 9.77
N ASN A 14 -3.04 16.74 10.32
CA ASN A 14 -1.94 15.81 10.54
C ASN A 14 -1.79 14.77 9.42
N VAL A 15 -2.51 14.93 8.31
CA VAL A 15 -2.42 14.05 7.14
C VAL A 15 -1.63 14.73 6.05
N THR A 16 -0.62 14.04 5.52
CA THR A 16 0.13 14.48 4.34
C THR A 16 -0.14 13.51 3.21
N LEU A 17 -0.67 14.03 2.09
CA LEU A 17 -0.93 13.26 0.88
C LEU A 17 0.16 13.52 -0.16
N ILE A 18 0.92 12.47 -0.45
CA ILE A 18 2.02 12.49 -1.41
C ILE A 18 1.57 11.74 -2.67
N GLU A 19 1.65 12.43 -3.81
CA GLU A 19 1.45 11.84 -5.12
C GLU A 19 2.83 11.62 -5.74
N GLY A 20 3.21 10.35 -5.91
CA GLY A 20 4.54 9.99 -6.38
C GLY A 20 4.84 8.52 -6.12
N LEU A 21 6.08 8.14 -6.39
CA LEU A 21 6.63 6.82 -6.13
C LEU A 21 7.24 6.77 -4.73
N LEU A 22 7.39 5.56 -4.20
CA LEU A 22 8.05 5.37 -2.90
C LEU A 22 9.52 5.83 -2.92
N THR A 23 10.17 5.78 -4.09
CA THR A 23 11.53 6.27 -4.34
C THR A 23 11.65 7.78 -4.20
N ASP A 24 10.55 8.52 -4.33
CA ASP A 24 10.53 9.98 -4.18
C ASP A 24 10.53 10.39 -2.70
N LEU A 25 10.26 9.45 -1.79
CA LEU A 25 10.33 9.67 -0.35
C LEU A 25 11.76 9.53 0.15
N ASP A 26 12.16 10.46 1.02
CA ASP A 26 13.44 10.39 1.73
C ASP A 26 13.62 9.03 2.45
N PRO A 27 14.65 8.24 2.12
CA PRO A 27 14.93 6.95 2.75
C PRO A 27 15.42 7.07 4.21
N ALA A 28 15.91 8.24 4.63
CA ALA A 28 16.31 8.49 6.01
C ALA A 28 15.11 8.63 6.96
N ARG A 29 13.97 9.11 6.44
CA ARG A 29 12.75 9.25 7.22
C ARG A 29 12.19 7.88 7.63
N LYS A 30 12.03 7.68 8.94
CA LYS A 30 11.43 6.47 9.51
C LYS A 30 9.99 6.70 9.95
N TYR A 31 9.15 5.69 9.71
CA TYR A 31 7.76 5.65 10.11
C TYR A 31 7.55 4.60 11.20
N GLY A 32 6.69 4.91 12.17
CA GLY A 32 6.37 4.00 13.28
C GLY A 32 5.43 2.85 12.90
N ALA A 33 4.85 2.87 11.69
CA ALA A 33 4.03 1.80 11.12
C ALA A 33 3.88 2.00 9.61
N ALA A 34 3.48 0.97 8.88
CA ALA A 34 3.04 1.08 7.50
C ALA A 34 1.87 0.14 7.19
N THR A 35 1.04 0.55 6.23
CA THR A 35 0.01 -0.30 5.63
C THR A 35 0.23 -0.44 4.13
N LEU A 36 0.02 -1.63 3.59
CA LEU A 36 0.03 -1.88 2.14
C LEU A 36 -1.23 -2.67 1.78
N LEU A 37 -2.24 -1.96 1.28
CA LEU A 37 -3.58 -2.52 1.09
C LEU A 37 -3.87 -2.61 -0.40
N LEU A 38 -4.05 -3.84 -0.90
CA LEU A 38 -4.53 -4.12 -2.25
C LEU A 38 -3.63 -3.53 -3.35
N VAL A 39 -2.31 -3.59 -3.18
CA VAL A 39 -1.33 -3.06 -4.16
C VAL A 39 -0.56 -4.17 -4.89
N LEU A 40 -0.13 -5.23 -4.19
CA LEU A 40 0.84 -6.17 -4.73
C LEU A 40 0.33 -6.93 -5.96
N HIS A 41 -0.95 -7.29 -6.02
CA HIS A 41 -1.55 -7.96 -7.19
C HIS A 41 -1.51 -7.16 -8.51
N PHE A 42 -1.20 -5.86 -8.49
CA PHE A 42 -0.95 -5.07 -9.69
C PHE A 42 0.48 -5.17 -10.22
N LEU A 43 1.41 -5.64 -9.38
CA LEU A 43 2.82 -5.73 -9.72
C LEU A 43 3.14 -7.09 -10.34
N ASP A 44 4.09 -7.10 -11.27
CA ASP A 44 4.65 -8.34 -11.77
C ASP A 44 5.39 -9.11 -10.67
N ASP A 45 5.55 -10.42 -10.89
CA ASP A 45 6.33 -11.30 -10.01
C ASP A 45 7.83 -11.29 -10.34
N GLN A 46 8.30 -10.42 -11.23
CA GLN A 46 9.70 -10.32 -11.65
C GLN A 46 10.52 -9.41 -10.70
N GLY A 47 10.24 -9.51 -9.41
CA GLY A 47 10.93 -8.79 -8.35
C GLY A 47 10.34 -7.43 -7.98
N ALA A 48 9.35 -6.91 -8.72
CA ALA A 48 8.70 -5.62 -8.38
C ALA A 48 8.08 -5.63 -6.97
N LYS A 49 7.37 -6.71 -6.61
CA LYS A 49 6.80 -6.90 -5.26
C LYS A 49 7.87 -6.88 -4.17
N LEU A 50 8.95 -7.64 -4.35
CA LEU A 50 10.05 -7.72 -3.38
C LEU A 50 10.75 -6.37 -3.22
N ASN A 51 10.99 -5.66 -4.32
CA ASN A 51 11.61 -4.33 -4.30
C ASN A 51 10.74 -3.33 -3.53
N LEU A 52 9.42 -3.36 -3.75
CA LEU A 52 8.48 -2.52 -2.99
C LEU A 52 8.53 -2.84 -1.49
N LEU A 53 8.44 -4.12 -1.11
CA LEU A 53 8.47 -4.53 0.29
C LEU A 53 9.79 -4.16 0.99
N LYS A 54 10.93 -4.32 0.30
CA LYS A 54 12.24 -3.87 0.80
C LYS A 54 12.28 -2.35 0.99
N ALA A 55 11.77 -1.58 0.02
CA ALA A 55 11.73 -0.13 0.09
C ALA A 55 10.81 0.39 1.22
N ILE A 56 9.71 -0.31 1.52
CA ILE A 56 8.85 -0.02 2.69
C ILE A 56 9.62 -0.34 3.98
N SER A 57 10.20 -1.54 4.07
CA SER A 57 10.97 -1.99 5.25
C SER A 57 12.10 -1.03 5.60
N GLN A 58 12.83 -0.52 4.60
CA GLN A 58 13.87 0.49 4.79
C GLN A 58 13.36 1.78 5.46
N ARG A 59 12.07 2.12 5.33
CA ARG A 59 11.46 3.32 5.90
C ARG A 59 10.71 3.04 7.20
N LEU A 60 10.71 1.81 7.70
CA LEU A 60 10.13 1.49 9.00
C LEU A 60 11.17 1.65 10.11
N ALA A 61 10.73 2.16 11.26
CA ALA A 61 11.52 2.10 12.49
C ALA A 61 11.68 0.62 12.93
N PRO A 62 12.78 0.24 13.62
CA PRO A 62 12.92 -1.09 14.18
C PRO A 62 11.72 -1.46 15.08
N GLY A 63 11.11 -2.62 14.84
CA GLY A 63 9.93 -3.09 15.58
C GLY A 63 8.60 -2.46 15.17
N ALA A 64 8.57 -1.55 14.19
CA ALA A 64 7.34 -0.97 13.69
C ALA A 64 6.44 -2.02 13.00
N PRO A 65 5.13 -2.04 13.27
CA PRO A 65 4.21 -2.96 12.61
C PRO A 65 4.06 -2.63 11.11
N PHE A 66 3.98 -3.69 10.31
CA PHE A 66 3.62 -3.63 8.91
C PHE A 66 2.37 -4.47 8.68
N VAL A 67 1.26 -3.82 8.30
CA VAL A 67 -0.01 -4.50 8.02
C VAL A 67 -0.21 -4.55 6.52
N MET A 68 -0.32 -5.76 5.97
CA MET A 68 -0.49 -6.00 4.54
C MET A 68 -1.79 -6.74 4.28
N LEU A 69 -2.53 -6.27 3.28
CA LEU A 69 -3.69 -6.95 2.73
C LEU A 69 -3.49 -7.08 1.22
N ASP A 70 -3.55 -8.29 0.69
CA ASP A 70 -3.46 -8.53 -0.74
C ASP A 70 -4.45 -9.59 -1.20
N ILE A 71 -4.77 -9.58 -2.49
CA ILE A 71 -5.63 -10.59 -3.10
C ILE A 71 -4.73 -11.72 -3.60
N THR A 72 -4.69 -12.82 -2.86
CA THR A 72 -3.97 -14.02 -3.27
C THR A 72 -4.93 -14.91 -4.05
N SER A 73 -4.77 -14.98 -5.37
CA SER A 73 -5.62 -15.79 -6.23
C SER A 73 -5.00 -15.94 -7.61
N ASP A 74 -5.22 -17.06 -8.28
CA ASP A 74 -4.94 -17.15 -9.72
C ASP A 74 -6.04 -16.40 -10.52
N LYS A 75 -5.84 -16.20 -11.82
CA LYS A 75 -6.82 -15.50 -12.67
C LYS A 75 -8.21 -16.16 -12.67
N VAL A 76 -8.32 -17.43 -12.29
CA VAL A 76 -9.58 -18.18 -12.23
C VAL A 76 -10.36 -17.83 -10.96
N HIS A 77 -9.67 -17.70 -9.83
CA HIS A 77 -10.32 -17.55 -8.53
C HIS A 77 -10.56 -16.07 -8.11
N ILE A 78 -9.97 -15.08 -8.81
CA ILE A 78 -10.23 -13.63 -8.56
C ILE A 78 -11.72 -13.28 -8.63
N LYS A 79 -12.47 -13.82 -9.61
CA LYS A 79 -13.91 -13.51 -9.75
C LYS A 79 -14.73 -13.99 -8.55
N GLN A 80 -14.36 -15.14 -7.97
CA GLN A 80 -15.03 -15.70 -6.80
C GLN A 80 -14.74 -14.87 -5.55
N ASN A 81 -13.47 -14.49 -5.34
CA ASN A 81 -13.06 -13.67 -4.22
C ASN A 81 -13.68 -12.26 -4.27
N LEU A 82 -13.81 -11.67 -5.45
CA LEU A 82 -14.49 -10.38 -5.63
C LEU A 82 -16.00 -10.46 -5.37
N GLY A 83 -16.64 -11.61 -5.63
CA GLY A 83 -18.06 -11.83 -5.32
C GLY A 83 -18.36 -11.78 -3.82
N ILE A 84 -17.42 -12.20 -2.98
CA ILE A 84 -17.55 -12.14 -1.51
C ILE A 84 -17.48 -10.69 -1.02
N LEU A 85 -16.63 -9.85 -1.63
CA LEU A 85 -16.43 -8.46 -1.21
C LEU A 85 -17.61 -7.55 -1.53
N ILE A 86 -18.41 -7.87 -2.55
CA ILE A 86 -19.59 -7.09 -2.98
C ILE A 86 -20.82 -7.39 -2.10
N LEU A 87 -20.78 -8.44 -1.29
CA LEU A 87 -21.86 -8.88 -0.41
C LEU A 87 -21.81 -8.30 1.02
N ILE A 88 -20.88 -7.38 1.29
CA ILE A 88 -20.72 -6.65 2.57
C ILE A 88 -20.97 -5.17 2.31
#